data_AF-A0A1D7XHV6-F1
#
_entry.id   AF-A0A1D7XHV6-F1
#
_cell.length_a   1.000
_cell.length_b   1.000
_cell.length_c   1.000
_cell.angle_alpha   90.00
_cell.angle_beta   90.00
_cell.angle_gamma   90.00
#
_symmetry.space_group_name_H-M   'P 1'
#
loop_
_entity.id
_entity.type
_entity.pdbx_description
1 polymer ?
#
loop_
_entity_poly.entity_id
_entity_poly.type
_entity_poly.pdbx_seq_one_letter_code
_entity_poly.pdbx_strand_id
1 'polypeptide(L)'
;MKIINGFDQKQVLFNNKFDMLNNKVGQDTSSVKENKSFGETLKNCINDVNEKQIDADASTNAFVKGDDVNIDEVMIKGEEASLALQFLVKTRDNLVESYKELIKMQL
;
A
#
# COMPACT_ATOMS: atom_id res chain seq x y z
N MET A 1 25.16 51.67 -30.11
CA MET A 1 23.93 51.55 -29.29
C MET A 1 23.26 50.18 -29.49
N LYS A 2 23.79 49.08 -28.89
CA LYS A 2 23.22 47.72 -29.03
C LYS A 2 23.45 46.77 -27.82
N ILE A 3 23.68 47.27 -26.60
CA ILE A 3 23.99 46.40 -25.42
C ILE A 3 22.94 46.49 -24.29
N ILE A 4 21.89 47.29 -24.43
CA ILE A 4 20.88 47.45 -23.36
C ILE A 4 19.72 46.43 -23.51
N ASN A 5 19.41 45.95 -24.72
CA ASN A 5 18.21 45.13 -24.98
C ASN A 5 18.36 43.62 -24.66
N GLY A 6 19.53 43.16 -24.23
CA GLY A 6 19.79 41.73 -23.95
C GLY A 6 19.54 41.30 -22.50
N PHE A 7 19.50 42.25 -21.56
CA PHE A 7 19.27 41.98 -20.14
C PHE A 7 17.78 41.92 -19.82
N ASP A 8 16.98 42.81 -20.41
CA ASP A 8 15.52 42.82 -20.26
C ASP A 8 14.89 41.52 -20.78
N GLN A 9 15.40 40.98 -21.90
CA GLN A 9 14.97 39.67 -22.39
C GLN A 9 15.28 38.54 -21.40
N LYS A 10 16.46 38.55 -20.77
CA LYS A 10 16.84 37.55 -19.77
C LYS A 10 16.02 37.68 -18.49
N GLN A 11 15.61 38.88 -18.10
CA GLN A 11 14.70 39.11 -16.96
C GLN A 11 13.28 38.64 -17.25
N VAL A 12 12.74 38.92 -18.44
CA VAL A 12 11.40 38.45 -18.85
C VAL A 12 11.39 36.92 -19.00
N LEU A 13 12.45 36.33 -19.56
CA LEU A 13 12.65 34.87 -19.63
C LEU A 13 12.78 34.23 -18.23
N PHE A 14 13.37 34.95 -17.27
CA PHE A 14 13.50 34.51 -15.89
C PHE A 14 12.14 34.57 -15.17
N ASN A 15 11.41 35.69 -15.25
CA ASN A 15 10.09 35.82 -14.62
C ASN A 15 9.10 34.77 -15.15
N ASN A 16 9.01 34.58 -16.46
CA ASN A 16 8.13 33.57 -17.06
C ASN A 16 8.52 32.14 -16.64
N LYS A 17 9.81 31.87 -16.39
CA LYS A 17 10.28 30.57 -15.88
C LYS A 17 9.94 30.37 -14.41
N PHE A 18 9.98 31.43 -13.59
CA PHE A 18 9.56 31.37 -12.19
C PHE A 18 8.06 31.14 -12.05
N ASP A 19 7.24 31.77 -12.90
CA ASP A 19 5.80 31.52 -12.94
C ASP A 19 5.48 30.08 -13.37
N MET A 20 6.25 29.52 -14.30
CA MET A 20 6.12 28.12 -14.71
C MET A 20 6.54 27.13 -13.60
N LEU A 21 7.56 27.47 -12.80
CA LEU A 21 7.98 26.67 -11.65
C LEU A 21 6.97 26.74 -10.50
N ASN A 22 6.38 27.90 -10.25
CA ASN A 22 5.34 28.08 -9.22
C ASN A 22 4.04 27.32 -9.57
N ASN A 23 3.65 27.31 -10.85
CA ASN A 23 2.51 26.53 -11.33
C ASN A 23 2.76 25.01 -11.24
N LYS A 24 4.00 24.54 -11.46
CA LYS A 24 4.36 23.13 -11.24
C LYS A 24 4.38 22.71 -9.77
N VAL A 25 4.78 23.59 -8.85
CA VAL A 25 4.77 23.29 -7.41
C VAL A 25 3.35 23.28 -6.83
N GLY A 26 2.40 23.97 -7.46
CA GLY A 26 0.98 23.96 -7.09
C GLY A 26 0.16 22.78 -7.61
N GLN A 27 0.72 21.93 -8.49
CA GLN A 27 -0.03 20.87 -9.18
C GLN A 27 0.45 19.43 -8.84
N ASP A 28 1.45 19.27 -7.97
CA ASP A 28 1.93 17.95 -7.49
C ASP A 28 1.50 17.63 -6.04
N THR A 29 0.77 18.52 -5.37
CA THR A 29 0.07 18.19 -4.10
C THR A 29 -1.34 17.61 -4.32
N SER A 30 -1.73 17.43 -5.59
CA SER A 30 -2.94 16.71 -5.98
C SER A 30 -2.65 15.25 -6.36
N SER A 31 -1.63 14.62 -5.77
CA SER A 31 -1.80 13.22 -5.42
C SER A 31 -2.52 13.19 -4.08
N VAL A 32 -3.85 13.34 -4.17
CA VAL A 32 -4.71 12.57 -3.27
C VAL A 32 -4.26 11.13 -3.50
N LYS A 33 -3.25 10.67 -2.76
CA LYS A 33 -3.19 9.26 -2.39
C LYS A 33 -4.57 9.04 -1.83
N GLU A 34 -5.42 8.40 -2.62
CA GLU A 34 -6.73 7.95 -2.16
C GLU A 34 -6.48 7.46 -0.75
N ASN A 35 -7.13 8.11 0.21
CA ASN A 35 -7.15 7.64 1.57
C ASN A 35 -7.89 6.31 1.50
N LYS A 36 -7.19 5.25 1.05
CA LYS A 36 -7.71 3.88 1.03
C LYS A 36 -8.20 3.67 2.43
N SER A 37 -9.52 3.54 2.56
CA SER A 37 -10.13 3.45 3.87
C SER A 37 -9.46 2.30 4.62
N PHE A 38 -9.30 2.43 5.93
CA PHE A 38 -8.73 1.35 6.73
C PHE A 38 -9.47 0.03 6.47
N GLY A 39 -10.79 0.08 6.30
CA GLY A 39 -11.62 -1.07 5.95
C GLY A 39 -11.28 -1.68 4.59
N GLU A 40 -10.90 -0.88 3.59
CA GLU A 40 -10.47 -1.37 2.29
C GLU A 40 -9.09 -2.03 2.37
N THR A 41 -8.15 -1.45 3.13
CA THR A 41 -6.86 -2.09 3.41
C THR A 41 -7.04 -3.42 4.14
N LEU A 42 -7.89 -3.45 5.18
CA LEU A 42 -8.19 -4.67 5.92
C LEU A 42 -8.86 -5.73 5.03
N LYS A 43 -9.79 -5.31 4.16
CA LYS A 43 -10.44 -6.20 3.19
C LYS A 43 -9.42 -6.81 2.23
N ASN A 44 -8.48 -6.00 1.73
CA ASN A 44 -7.41 -6.49 0.88
C ASN A 44 -6.53 -7.50 1.64
N CYS A 45 -6.10 -7.20 2.86
CA CYS A 45 -5.34 -8.15 3.68
C CYS A 45 -6.10 -9.48 3.90
N ILE A 46 -7.43 -9.43 4.15
CA ILE A 46 -8.24 -10.65 4.31
C ILE A 46 -8.24 -11.46 3.00
N ASN A 47 -8.40 -10.79 1.86
CA ASN A 47 -8.35 -11.46 0.56
C ASN A 47 -6.96 -12.07 0.30
N ASP A 48 -5.88 -11.33 0.59
CA ASP A 48 -4.51 -11.80 0.42
C ASP A 48 -4.21 -13.04 1.29
N VAL A 49 -4.70 -13.06 2.53
CA VAL A 49 -4.58 -14.25 3.42
C VAL A 49 -5.36 -15.43 2.84
N ASN A 50 -6.55 -15.20 2.31
CA ASN A 50 -7.36 -16.24 1.69
C ASN A 50 -6.69 -16.81 0.43
N GLU A 51 -6.09 -15.96 -0.41
CA GLU A 51 -5.31 -16.39 -1.57
C GLU A 51 -4.11 -17.25 -1.14
N LYS A 52 -3.33 -16.80 -0.15
CA LYS A 52 -2.21 -17.58 0.41
C LYS A 52 -2.65 -18.94 0.94
N GLN A 53 -3.82 -19.01 1.56
CA GLN A 53 -4.37 -20.28 2.07
C GLN A 53 -4.75 -21.23 0.93
N ILE A 54 -5.41 -20.72 -0.11
CA ILE A 54 -5.74 -21.51 -1.31
C ILE A 54 -4.48 -22.02 -2.01
N ASP A 55 -3.45 -21.18 -2.12
CA ASP A 55 -2.18 -21.56 -2.76
C ASP A 55 -1.42 -22.64 -1.97
N ALA A 56 -1.44 -22.54 -0.63
CA ALA A 56 -0.88 -23.55 0.25
C ALA A 56 -1.62 -24.89 0.12
N ASP A 57 -2.95 -24.87 0.09
CA ASP A 57 -3.78 -26.07 -0.11
C ASP A 57 -3.57 -26.68 -1.50
N ALA A 58 -3.47 -25.85 -2.54
CA ALA A 58 -3.19 -26.30 -3.90
C ALA A 58 -1.82 -26.97 -4.00
N SER A 59 -0.80 -26.34 -3.42
CA SER A 59 0.57 -26.88 -3.42
C SER A 59 0.66 -28.18 -2.60
N THR A 60 -0.04 -28.25 -1.47
CA THR A 60 -0.16 -29.48 -0.66
C THR A 60 -0.83 -30.60 -1.44
N ASN A 61 -1.94 -30.31 -2.12
CA ASN A 61 -2.65 -31.30 -2.92
C ASN A 61 -1.82 -31.79 -4.11
N ALA A 62 -1.08 -30.91 -4.79
CA ALA A 62 -0.19 -31.28 -5.89
C ALA A 62 0.95 -32.20 -5.40
N PHE A 63 1.56 -31.87 -4.26
CA PHE A 63 2.58 -32.73 -3.64
C PHE A 63 2.04 -34.11 -3.25
N VAL A 64 0.87 -34.19 -2.62
CA VAL A 64 0.24 -35.47 -2.24
C VAL A 64 -0.15 -36.31 -3.47
N LYS A 65 -0.47 -35.67 -4.59
CA LYS A 65 -0.74 -36.34 -5.88
C LYS A 65 0.53 -36.88 -6.55
N GLY A 66 1.71 -36.51 -6.07
CA GLY A 66 2.99 -36.88 -6.67
C GLY A 66 3.39 -36.03 -7.87
N ASP A 67 2.81 -34.82 -8.00
CA ASP A 67 3.28 -33.83 -8.96
C ASP A 67 4.70 -33.34 -8.58
N ASP A 68 5.45 -32.78 -9.54
CA ASP A 68 6.82 -32.26 -9.34
C ASP A 68 6.82 -30.96 -8.53
N VAL A 69 6.44 -31.07 -7.26
CA VAL A 69 6.39 -29.97 -6.30
C VAL A 69 7.34 -30.28 -5.15
N ASN A 70 8.22 -29.34 -4.81
CA ASN A 70 9.17 -29.52 -3.73
C ASN A 70 8.45 -29.41 -2.38
N ILE A 71 8.70 -30.37 -1.48
CA ILE A 71 8.13 -30.37 -0.12
C ILE A 71 8.48 -29.08 0.66
N ASP A 72 9.69 -28.54 0.45
CA ASP A 72 10.14 -27.32 1.10
C ASP A 72 9.25 -26.13 0.75
N GLU A 73 8.82 -26.03 -0.52
CA GLU A 73 7.96 -24.95 -0.99
C GLU A 73 6.54 -25.07 -0.43
N VAL A 74 6.01 -26.30 -0.35
CA VAL A 74 4.70 -26.58 0.25
C VAL A 74 4.70 -26.20 1.73
N MET A 75 5.74 -26.58 2.47
CA MET A 75 5.88 -26.25 3.88
C MET A 75 6.00 -24.74 4.10
N ILE A 76 6.80 -24.04 3.29
CA ILE A 76 6.93 -22.58 3.38
C ILE A 76 5.57 -21.91 3.13
N LYS A 77 4.88 -22.27 2.05
CA LYS A 77 3.55 -21.71 1.72
C LYS A 77 2.54 -21.99 2.83
N GLY A 78 2.54 -23.20 3.40
CA GLY A 78 1.68 -23.56 4.52
C GLY A 78 1.95 -22.73 5.78
N GLU A 79 3.22 -22.56 6.14
CA GLU A 79 3.62 -21.78 7.32
C GLU A 79 3.30 -20.29 7.13
N GLU A 80 3.54 -19.73 5.94
CA GLU A 80 3.16 -18.36 5.60
C GLU A 80 1.65 -18.12 5.76
N ALA A 81 0.83 -19.02 5.20
CA ALA A 81 -0.62 -18.91 5.29
C ALA A 81 -1.10 -18.99 6.75
N SER A 82 -0.55 -19.93 7.53
CA SER A 82 -0.86 -20.10 8.96
C SER A 82 -0.49 -18.86 9.78
N LEU A 83 0.72 -18.34 9.61
CA LEU A 83 1.19 -17.15 10.32
C LEU A 83 0.36 -15.91 9.96
N ALA A 84 0.07 -15.72 8.67
CA ALA A 84 -0.72 -14.59 8.19
C ALA A 84 -2.15 -14.63 8.75
N LEU A 85 -2.78 -15.80 8.80
CA LEU A 85 -4.09 -16.00 9.41
C LEU A 85 -4.06 -15.68 10.92
N GLN A 86 -3.07 -16.20 11.65
CA GLN A 86 -2.92 -15.90 13.08
C GLN A 86 -2.77 -14.40 13.35
N PHE A 87 -1.98 -13.72 12.52
CA PHE A 87 -1.81 -12.27 12.60
C PHE A 87 -3.11 -11.51 12.33
N LEU A 88 -3.88 -11.94 11.32
CA LEU A 88 -5.17 -11.36 10.98
C LEU A 88 -6.18 -11.50 12.14
N VAL A 89 -6.27 -12.69 12.75
CA VAL A 89 -7.16 -12.93 13.90
C VAL A 89 -6.79 -12.02 15.06
N LYS A 90 -5.49 -11.92 15.41
CA LYS A 90 -5.03 -11.01 16.48
C LYS A 90 -5.36 -9.56 16.18
N THR A 91 -5.16 -9.11 14.94
CA THR A 91 -5.52 -7.75 14.51
C THR A 91 -7.02 -7.50 14.65
N ARG A 92 -7.84 -8.46 14.22
CA ARG A 92 -9.30 -8.39 14.34
C ARG A 92 -9.76 -8.32 15.79
N ASP A 93 -9.16 -9.11 16.67
CA ASP A 93 -9.49 -9.09 18.09
C ASP A 93 -9.08 -7.76 18.75
N ASN A 94 -7.87 -7.26 18.45
CA ASN A 94 -7.39 -5.96 18.92
C ASN A 94 -8.31 -4.81 18.46
N LEU A 95 -8.76 -4.79 17.21
CA LEU A 95 -9.67 -3.75 16.71
C LEU A 95 -11.01 -3.73 17.45
N VAL A 96 -11.58 -4.91 17.72
CA VAL A 96 -12.82 -5.04 18.47
C VAL A 96 -12.62 -4.62 19.93
N GLU A 97 -11.49 -4.96 20.53
CA GLU A 97 -11.15 -4.60 21.90
C GLU A 97 -10.91 -3.10 22.06
N SER A 98 -10.09 -2.49 21.19
CA SER A 98 -9.86 -1.04 21.18
C SER A 98 -11.16 -0.27 21.00
N TYR A 99 -12.08 -0.74 20.14
CA TYR A 99 -13.40 -0.13 20.01
C TYR A 99 -14.20 -0.18 21.32
N LYS A 100 -14.20 -1.33 22.01
CA LYS A 100 -14.88 -1.48 23.31
C LYS A 100 -14.24 -0.61 24.40
N GLU A 101 -12.93 -0.45 24.38
CA GLU A 101 -12.18 0.36 25.36
C GLU A 101 -12.49 1.85 25.21
N LEU A 102 -12.56 2.36 23.98
CA LEU A 102 -12.95 3.76 23.71
C LEU A 102 -14.34 4.11 24.27
N ILE A 103 -15.28 3.17 24.22
CA ILE A 103 -16.63 3.36 24.80
C ILE A 103 -16.56 3.38 26.33
N LYS A 104 -15.74 2.51 26.93
CA LYS A 104 -15.57 2.46 28.40
C LYS A 104 -14.93 3.72 28.97
N MET A 105 -14.06 4.41 28.23
CA MET A 105 -13.46 5.67 28.67
C MET A 105 -14.44 6.85 28.71
N GLN A 106 -15.57 6.78 28.00
CA GLN A 106 -16.54 7.87 27.92
C GLN A 106 -17.69 7.77 28.95
N LEU A 107 -17.75 6.67 29.71
CA LEU A 107 -18.73 6.47 30.79
C LEU A 107 -18.18 6.88 32.16
#